data_AF-B2WER1-F1
#
_entry.id   AF-B2WER1-F1
#
_cell.length_a   1.000
_cell.length_b   1.000
_cell.length_c   1.000
_cell.angle_alpha   90.00
_cell.angle_beta   90.00
_cell.angle_gamma   90.00
#
_symmetry.space_group_name_H-M   'P 1'
#
loop_
_entity.id
_entity.type
_entity.pdbx_description
1 polymer ?
#
loop_
_entity_poly.entity_id
_entity_poly.type
_entity_poly.pdbx_seq_one_letter_code
_entity_poly.pdbx_strand_id
1 'polypeptide(L)'
;MVLSPIERLPLELLQPIFVAAELNIALPKASPYIATRLSSEYIYHSTCDFFLTEVRGKRIEQSAAQTQIFATKWLTWSFFKSWILRRFGPRGCLCDCTTDEGCFDAQWPPDFEDATRMVFSRSHLPRLAFVKGRIPRKLLRAPWNQEKTEFLRFLLWITSMSVDWNDPETLRVATDGRKQAMLDGNLAAVELFNHNRRLGQAADLETVRFAVMEAGCDRSVVYDTLLAANMWSLPGIDRYSIELYEWCDSRALKGDPKGTWLRKKLEESAVLCDRNTADEKDYRTSVLIKSVSLNPETEAYDGGPDDQLCINDLEWNKIRLNSSWAPKPRTL
;
A
#
# COMPACT_ATOMS: atom_id res chain seq x y z
N MET A 1 -13.86 42.00 -7.98
CA MET A 1 -13.27 41.24 -9.11
C MET A 1 -14.37 40.99 -10.13
N VAL A 2 -14.12 41.24 -11.41
CA VAL A 2 -15.07 40.96 -12.49
C VAL A 2 -14.91 39.49 -12.89
N LEU A 3 -15.99 38.71 -12.79
CA LEU A 3 -15.99 37.31 -13.21
C LEU A 3 -15.85 37.20 -14.73
N SER A 4 -15.05 36.23 -15.19
CA SER A 4 -14.93 35.88 -16.60
C SER A 4 -16.27 35.39 -17.16
N PRO A 5 -16.48 35.42 -18.50
CA PRO A 5 -17.71 34.93 -19.11
C PRO A 5 -18.08 33.50 -18.70
N ILE A 6 -17.10 32.59 -18.63
CA ILE A 6 -17.33 31.19 -18.23
C ILE A 6 -17.73 31.06 -16.75
N GLU A 7 -17.17 31.89 -15.87
CA GLU A 7 -17.57 31.91 -14.46
C GLU A 7 -18.99 32.43 -14.26
N ARG A 8 -19.48 33.31 -15.14
CA ARG A 8 -20.85 33.85 -15.07
C ARG A 8 -21.92 32.86 -15.55
N LEU A 9 -21.54 31.75 -16.17
CA LEU A 9 -22.52 30.79 -16.70
C LEU A 9 -23.34 30.16 -15.56
N PRO A 10 -24.64 29.92 -15.74
CA PRO A 10 -25.45 29.11 -14.81
C PRO A 10 -24.93 27.66 -14.74
N LEU A 11 -25.24 26.96 -13.66
CA LEU A 11 -24.63 25.65 -13.35
C LEU A 11 -25.02 24.61 -14.39
N GLU A 12 -26.26 24.74 -14.85
CA GLU A 12 -26.95 23.98 -15.88
C GLU A 12 -26.25 24.07 -17.24
N LEU A 13 -25.43 25.10 -17.47
CA LEU A 13 -24.58 25.21 -18.66
C LEU A 13 -23.13 24.83 -18.35
N LEU A 14 -22.62 25.23 -17.18
CA LEU A 14 -21.24 24.96 -16.80
C LEU A 14 -20.94 23.46 -16.67
N GLN A 15 -21.85 22.67 -16.08
CA GLN A 15 -21.67 21.23 -15.91
C GLN A 15 -21.67 20.47 -17.25
N PRO A 16 -22.64 20.65 -18.17
CA PRO A 16 -22.58 20.02 -19.48
C PRO A 16 -21.36 20.44 -20.30
N ILE A 17 -20.95 21.71 -20.23
CA ILE A 17 -19.71 22.17 -20.88
C ILE A 17 -18.50 21.41 -20.31
N PHE A 18 -18.42 21.25 -18.99
CA PHE A 18 -17.33 20.52 -18.35
C PHE A 18 -17.30 19.05 -18.76
N VAL A 19 -18.46 18.39 -18.83
CA VAL A 19 -18.59 17.00 -19.29
C VAL A 19 -18.22 16.87 -20.77
N ALA A 20 -18.71 17.78 -21.63
CA ALA A 20 -18.39 17.81 -23.05
C ALA A 20 -16.91 18.12 -23.32
N ALA A 21 -16.25 18.85 -22.42
CA ALA A 21 -14.81 19.10 -22.42
C ALA A 21 -14.02 17.97 -21.72
N GLU A 22 -14.52 16.73 -21.76
CA GLU A 22 -13.86 15.53 -21.25
C GLU A 22 -13.41 15.65 -19.77
N LEU A 23 -14.18 16.39 -18.96
CA LEU A 23 -13.94 16.57 -17.52
C LEU A 23 -12.52 17.10 -17.23
N ASN A 24 -12.01 17.99 -18.09
CA ASN A 24 -10.65 18.51 -18.00
C ASN A 24 -10.36 19.21 -16.65
N ILE A 25 -9.62 18.52 -15.78
CA ILE A 25 -9.30 18.93 -14.40
C ILE A 25 -8.55 20.28 -14.35
N ALA A 26 -7.96 20.75 -15.45
CA ALA A 26 -7.39 22.09 -15.53
C ALA A 26 -8.43 23.20 -15.29
N LEU A 27 -9.69 22.99 -15.68
CA LEU A 27 -10.75 23.99 -15.55
C LEU A 27 -11.07 24.35 -14.08
N PRO A 28 -11.41 23.40 -13.19
CA PRO A 28 -11.60 23.72 -11.77
C PRO A 28 -10.30 24.22 -11.11
N LYS A 29 -9.12 23.89 -11.64
CA LYS A 29 -7.86 24.44 -11.12
C LYS A 29 -7.64 25.90 -11.50
N ALA A 30 -8.16 26.33 -12.65
CA ALA A 30 -7.98 27.69 -13.15
C ALA A 30 -8.81 28.72 -12.36
N SER A 31 -9.91 28.32 -11.72
CA SER A 31 -10.76 29.22 -10.94
C SER A 31 -11.38 28.52 -9.72
N PRO A 32 -11.13 29.04 -8.50
CA PRO A 32 -11.82 28.57 -7.29
C PRO A 32 -13.34 28.72 -7.36
N TYR A 33 -13.83 29.73 -8.09
CA TYR A 33 -15.26 29.94 -8.29
C TYR A 33 -15.87 28.81 -9.13
N ILE A 34 -15.22 28.46 -10.25
CA ILE A 34 -15.63 27.30 -11.07
C ILE A 34 -15.51 26.01 -10.26
N ALA A 35 -14.43 25.81 -9.52
CA ALA A 35 -14.22 24.62 -8.68
C ALA A 35 -15.37 24.41 -7.69
N THR A 36 -15.79 25.49 -7.01
CA THR A 36 -16.88 25.44 -6.03
C THR A 36 -18.20 25.07 -6.71
N ARG A 37 -18.46 25.59 -7.91
CA ARG A 37 -19.70 25.30 -8.63
C ARG A 37 -19.73 23.91 -9.26
N LEU A 38 -18.59 23.40 -9.70
CA LEU A 38 -18.44 22.02 -10.19
C LEU A 38 -18.31 20.99 -9.04
N SER A 39 -18.29 21.43 -7.78
CA SER A 39 -18.21 20.54 -6.62
C SER A 39 -19.58 19.94 -6.30
N SER A 40 -20.00 18.98 -7.12
CA SER A 40 -21.22 18.21 -6.91
C SER A 40 -20.95 16.72 -7.03
N GLU A 41 -21.77 15.91 -6.38
CA GLU A 41 -21.68 14.45 -6.42
C GLU A 41 -21.76 13.93 -7.87
N TYR A 42 -22.64 14.52 -8.70
CA TYR A 42 -22.73 14.20 -10.12
C TYR A 42 -21.38 14.34 -10.83
N ILE A 43 -20.69 15.47 -10.64
CA ILE A 43 -19.41 15.73 -11.32
C ILE A 43 -18.28 14.84 -10.78
N TYR A 44 -18.25 14.58 -9.48
CA TYR A 44 -17.25 13.68 -8.88
C TYR A 44 -17.37 12.27 -9.43
N HIS A 45 -18.59 11.75 -9.47
CA HIS A 45 -18.90 10.47 -10.07
C HIS A 45 -18.54 10.42 -11.56
N SER A 46 -18.96 11.41 -12.36
CA SER A 46 -18.60 11.48 -13.79
C SER A 46 -17.09 11.55 -14.01
N THR A 47 -16.37 12.29 -13.15
CA THR A 47 -14.91 12.36 -13.18
C THR A 47 -14.29 10.99 -12.93
N CYS A 48 -14.76 10.25 -11.93
CA CYS A 48 -14.28 8.90 -11.65
C CYS A 48 -14.63 7.92 -12.79
N ASP A 49 -15.85 7.97 -13.32
CA ASP A 49 -16.27 7.14 -14.45
C ASP A 49 -15.41 7.40 -15.69
N PHE A 50 -15.00 8.65 -15.93
CA PHE A 50 -14.18 8.99 -17.10
C PHE A 50 -12.71 8.57 -16.94
N PHE A 51 -12.10 8.85 -15.79
CA PHE A 51 -10.65 8.69 -15.60
C PHE A 51 -10.24 7.34 -14.99
N LEU A 52 -11.13 6.60 -14.32
CA LEU A 52 -10.76 5.41 -13.54
C LEU A 52 -11.20 4.07 -14.14
N THR A 53 -12.02 4.05 -15.20
CA THR A 53 -12.54 2.78 -15.77
C THR A 53 -11.96 2.43 -17.14
N GLU A 54 -11.44 3.40 -17.89
CA GLU A 54 -10.99 3.22 -19.27
C GLU A 54 -9.61 3.82 -19.49
N VAL A 55 -8.85 3.27 -20.43
CA VAL A 55 -7.58 3.86 -20.89
C VAL A 55 -7.91 4.90 -21.96
N ARG A 56 -7.52 6.16 -21.74
CA ARG A 56 -7.86 7.28 -22.63
C ARG A 56 -6.63 8.13 -22.92
N GLY A 57 -6.58 8.67 -24.14
CA GLY A 57 -5.58 9.65 -24.55
C GLY A 57 -4.14 9.21 -24.33
N LYS A 58 -3.27 10.16 -24.00
CA LYS A 58 -1.88 9.84 -23.64
C LYS A 58 -1.80 9.35 -22.21
N ARG A 59 -1.13 8.21 -22.02
CA ARG A 59 -0.91 7.59 -20.70
C ARG A 59 -0.38 8.56 -19.65
N ILE A 60 0.52 9.47 -20.02
CA ILE A 60 1.13 10.45 -19.10
C ILE A 60 0.07 11.43 -18.59
N GLU A 61 -0.73 12.00 -19.50
CA GLU A 61 -1.81 12.95 -19.18
C GLU A 61 -2.88 12.28 -18.29
N GLN A 62 -3.27 11.05 -18.64
CA GLN A 62 -4.19 10.26 -17.84
C GLN A 62 -3.64 9.94 -16.44
N SER A 63 -2.38 9.52 -16.35
CA SER A 63 -1.74 9.22 -15.06
C SER A 63 -1.67 10.46 -14.16
N ALA A 64 -1.41 11.64 -14.75
CA ALA A 64 -1.42 12.91 -14.05
C ALA A 64 -2.83 13.27 -13.56
N ALA A 65 -3.87 13.08 -14.38
CA ALA A 65 -5.26 13.30 -14.00
C ALA A 65 -5.68 12.37 -12.84
N GLN A 66 -5.40 11.07 -12.93
CA GLN A 66 -5.67 10.09 -11.87
C GLN A 66 -4.98 10.48 -10.56
N THR A 67 -3.69 10.84 -10.62
CA THR A 67 -2.95 11.35 -9.47
C THR A 67 -3.65 12.54 -8.80
N GLN A 68 -4.12 13.49 -9.62
CA GLN A 68 -4.81 14.68 -9.12
C GLN A 68 -6.15 14.34 -8.48
N ILE A 69 -6.93 13.44 -9.08
CA ILE A 69 -8.22 12.96 -8.54
C ILE A 69 -8.01 12.38 -7.14
N PHE A 70 -7.05 11.46 -6.98
CA PHE A 70 -6.73 10.87 -5.68
C PHE A 70 -6.20 11.88 -4.67
N ALA A 71 -5.53 12.95 -5.11
CA ALA A 71 -5.05 14.02 -4.24
C ALA A 71 -6.15 15.02 -3.80
N THR A 72 -7.32 15.03 -4.44
CA THR A 72 -8.41 15.96 -4.07
C THR A 72 -8.98 15.68 -2.67
N LYS A 73 -9.60 16.69 -2.05
CA LYS A 73 -10.20 16.54 -0.71
C LYS A 73 -11.48 15.67 -0.72
N TRP A 74 -12.27 15.75 -1.79
CA TRP A 74 -13.56 15.06 -1.89
C TRP A 74 -13.42 13.55 -2.11
N LEU A 75 -12.30 13.08 -2.67
CA LEU A 75 -12.07 11.65 -2.84
C LEU A 75 -11.64 10.98 -1.53
N THR A 76 -12.60 10.71 -0.66
CA THR A 76 -12.45 9.96 0.59
C THR A 76 -12.65 8.46 0.37
N TRP A 77 -12.32 7.65 1.38
CA TRP A 77 -12.61 6.22 1.33
C TRP A 77 -14.11 5.94 1.20
N SER A 78 -14.93 6.61 2.02
CA SER A 78 -16.40 6.51 1.97
C SER A 78 -16.98 6.84 0.60
N PHE A 79 -16.54 7.94 -0.02
CA PHE A 79 -16.95 8.30 -1.37
C PHE A 79 -16.51 7.24 -2.39
N PHE A 80 -15.27 6.79 -2.32
CA PHE A 80 -14.72 5.83 -3.27
C PHE A 80 -15.44 4.47 -3.22
N LYS A 81 -15.78 3.98 -2.01
CA LYS A 81 -16.63 2.79 -1.82
C LYS A 81 -18.01 2.98 -2.46
N SER A 82 -18.66 4.12 -2.19
CA SER A 82 -19.96 4.46 -2.78
C SER A 82 -19.90 4.49 -4.31
N TRP A 83 -18.87 5.12 -4.89
CA TRP A 83 -18.67 5.15 -6.33
C TRP A 83 -18.45 3.76 -6.93
N ILE A 84 -17.62 2.90 -6.30
CA ILE A 84 -17.40 1.51 -6.75
C ILE A 84 -18.72 0.73 -6.75
N LEU A 85 -19.47 0.78 -5.65
CA LEU A 85 -20.74 0.07 -5.52
C LEU A 85 -21.75 0.52 -6.59
N ARG A 86 -21.83 1.82 -6.84
CA ARG A 86 -22.69 2.40 -7.86
C ARG A 86 -22.25 2.03 -9.28
N ARG A 87 -20.95 2.10 -9.59
CA ARG A 87 -20.44 1.92 -10.96
C ARG A 87 -20.39 0.46 -11.39
N PHE A 88 -19.96 -0.44 -10.49
CA PHE A 88 -19.75 -1.85 -10.82
C PHE A 88 -20.87 -2.76 -10.29
N GLY A 89 -21.71 -2.27 -9.38
CA GLY A 89 -22.81 -3.06 -8.79
C GLY A 89 -23.80 -3.63 -9.79
N PRO A 90 -24.25 -2.88 -10.82
CA PRO A 90 -25.11 -3.45 -11.86
C PRO A 90 -24.48 -4.59 -12.66
N ARG A 91 -23.13 -4.64 -12.74
CA ARG A 91 -22.39 -5.72 -13.42
C ARG A 91 -22.05 -6.87 -12.49
N GLY A 92 -22.00 -6.63 -11.19
CA GLY A 92 -21.66 -7.64 -10.18
C GLY A 92 -20.20 -8.09 -10.22
N CYS A 93 -19.28 -7.27 -10.74
CA CYS A 93 -17.83 -7.52 -10.69
C CYS A 93 -17.01 -6.26 -11.01
N LEU A 94 -15.83 -6.12 -10.39
CA LEU A 94 -14.88 -5.03 -10.68
C LEU A 94 -14.24 -5.10 -12.08
N CYS A 95 -14.37 -6.23 -12.80
CA CYS A 95 -13.94 -6.35 -14.19
C CYS A 95 -14.87 -5.62 -15.18
N ASP A 96 -16.05 -5.19 -14.70
CA ASP A 96 -17.08 -4.47 -15.47
C ASP A 96 -17.72 -5.28 -16.59
N CYS A 97 -17.68 -6.61 -16.48
CA CYS A 97 -18.35 -7.55 -17.37
C CYS A 97 -19.37 -8.39 -16.56
N THR A 98 -20.51 -8.72 -17.17
CA THR A 98 -21.41 -9.76 -16.64
C THR A 98 -20.89 -11.16 -16.98
N THR A 99 -21.53 -12.20 -16.43
CA THR A 99 -21.22 -13.60 -16.77
C THR A 99 -21.37 -13.86 -18.27
N ASP A 100 -22.42 -13.30 -18.89
CA ASP A 100 -22.67 -13.44 -20.34
C ASP A 100 -21.63 -12.72 -21.19
N GLU A 101 -21.01 -11.66 -20.66
CA GLU A 101 -19.92 -10.91 -21.30
C GLU A 101 -18.52 -11.52 -21.03
N GLY A 102 -18.46 -12.68 -20.35
CA GLY A 102 -17.23 -13.44 -20.12
C GLY A 102 -16.59 -13.30 -18.73
N CYS A 103 -17.31 -12.74 -17.73
CA CYS A 103 -16.86 -12.79 -16.34
C CYS A 103 -17.06 -14.20 -15.76
N PHE A 104 -15.96 -14.92 -15.54
CA PHE A 104 -15.99 -16.33 -15.10
C PHE A 104 -15.69 -16.54 -13.60
N ASP A 105 -15.27 -15.49 -12.88
CA ASP A 105 -14.87 -15.57 -11.47
C ASP A 105 -15.21 -14.24 -10.75
N ALA A 106 -16.50 -13.96 -10.64
CA ALA A 106 -16.99 -12.67 -10.17
C ALA A 106 -16.50 -12.35 -8.74
N GLN A 107 -15.78 -11.23 -8.61
CA GLN A 107 -15.31 -10.72 -7.32
C GLN A 107 -16.29 -9.65 -6.83
N TRP A 108 -17.38 -10.09 -6.18
CA TRP A 108 -18.45 -9.20 -5.70
C TRP A 108 -19.22 -9.75 -4.47
N PRO A 109 -19.60 -8.90 -3.49
CA PRO A 109 -19.19 -7.51 -3.34
C PRO A 109 -17.68 -7.38 -3.07
N PRO A 110 -17.06 -6.21 -3.33
CA PRO A 110 -15.65 -6.01 -2.98
C PRO A 110 -15.44 -6.13 -1.47
N ASP A 111 -14.40 -6.86 -1.05
CA ASP A 111 -13.94 -6.86 0.34
C ASP A 111 -13.18 -5.55 0.59
N PHE A 112 -13.89 -4.58 1.18
CA PHE A 112 -13.34 -3.25 1.40
C PHE A 112 -12.44 -3.22 2.64
N GLU A 113 -12.70 -4.09 3.61
CA GLU A 113 -11.93 -4.26 4.82
C GLU A 113 -10.57 -4.90 4.51
N ASP A 114 -10.55 -5.92 3.65
CA ASP A 114 -9.35 -6.62 3.21
C ASP A 114 -9.37 -6.96 1.72
N ALA A 115 -9.00 -5.97 0.91
CA ALA A 115 -8.92 -6.10 -0.53
C ALA A 115 -7.99 -7.24 -1.01
N THR A 116 -7.07 -7.73 -0.17
CA THR A 116 -6.13 -8.78 -0.57
C THR A 116 -6.80 -10.14 -0.80
N ARG A 117 -7.99 -10.33 -0.23
CA ARG A 117 -8.81 -11.53 -0.43
C ARG A 117 -9.48 -11.55 -1.81
N MET A 118 -9.52 -10.42 -2.51
CA MET A 118 -10.03 -10.33 -3.87
C MET A 118 -8.95 -10.72 -4.87
N VAL A 119 -8.97 -11.96 -5.34
CA VAL A 119 -7.94 -12.48 -6.25
C VAL A 119 -8.38 -12.31 -7.70
N PHE A 120 -7.62 -11.52 -8.46
CA PHE A 120 -7.84 -11.37 -9.89
C PHE A 120 -6.80 -12.14 -10.70
N SER A 121 -7.27 -12.87 -11.72
CA SER A 121 -6.39 -13.58 -12.67
C SER A 121 -6.00 -12.65 -13.83
N ARG A 122 -5.01 -13.03 -14.63
CA ARG A 122 -4.62 -12.21 -15.81
C ARG A 122 -5.73 -12.06 -16.84
N SER A 123 -6.61 -13.06 -16.93
CA SER A 123 -7.75 -13.07 -17.86
C SER A 123 -8.99 -12.43 -17.24
N HIS A 124 -8.95 -12.08 -15.96
CA HIS A 124 -10.03 -11.45 -15.21
C HIS A 124 -9.45 -10.34 -14.34
N LEU A 125 -9.05 -9.24 -14.96
CA LEU A 125 -8.51 -8.08 -14.25
C LEU A 125 -9.63 -7.07 -13.93
N PRO A 126 -9.57 -6.38 -12.78
CA PRO A 126 -10.49 -5.30 -12.49
C PRO A 126 -10.19 -4.12 -13.43
N ARG A 127 -11.21 -3.34 -13.82
CA ARG A 127 -11.00 -2.12 -14.63
C ARG A 127 -10.08 -1.13 -13.93
N LEU A 128 -10.13 -1.12 -12.61
CA LEU A 128 -9.25 -0.30 -11.77
C LEU A 128 -7.76 -0.69 -11.86
N ALA A 129 -7.40 -1.85 -12.40
CA ALA A 129 -5.99 -2.22 -12.62
C ALA A 129 -5.28 -1.27 -13.59
N PHE A 130 -6.03 -0.61 -14.48
CA PHE A 130 -5.52 0.38 -15.42
C PHE A 130 -5.31 1.77 -14.80
N VAL A 131 -5.74 1.97 -13.55
CA VAL A 131 -5.43 3.18 -12.79
C VAL A 131 -3.94 3.18 -12.46
N LYS A 132 -3.20 4.14 -13.01
CA LYS A 132 -1.77 4.32 -12.85
C LYS A 132 -1.50 5.78 -12.50
N GLY A 133 -1.45 6.10 -11.22
CA GLY A 133 -1.14 7.43 -10.71
C GLY A 133 -0.18 7.39 -9.53
N ARG A 134 0.08 8.55 -8.93
CA ARG A 134 0.84 8.63 -7.68
C ARG A 134 -0.07 8.52 -6.47
N ILE A 135 0.36 7.72 -5.49
CA ILE A 135 -0.33 7.63 -4.21
C ILE A 135 -0.26 9.01 -3.54
N PRO A 136 -1.41 9.61 -3.19
CA PRO A 136 -1.45 10.97 -2.69
C PRO A 136 -0.86 11.05 -1.27
N ARG A 137 -0.12 12.13 -1.00
CA ARG A 137 0.53 12.38 0.32
C ARG A 137 -0.44 12.29 1.51
N LYS A 138 -1.73 12.60 1.32
CA LYS A 138 -2.76 12.49 2.37
C LYS A 138 -2.99 11.05 2.87
N LEU A 139 -2.65 10.04 2.07
CA LEU A 139 -2.72 8.62 2.43
C LEU A 139 -1.39 8.07 2.97
N LEU A 140 -0.31 8.87 2.92
CA LEU A 140 1.02 8.48 3.38
C LEU A 140 1.40 9.13 4.72
N ARG A 141 0.62 10.11 5.19
CA ARG A 141 0.87 10.80 6.46
C ARG A 141 -0.09 10.31 7.53
N ALA A 142 0.35 10.34 8.78
CA ALA A 142 -0.50 10.21 9.96
C ALA A 142 -1.61 11.30 10.01
N PRO A 143 -2.67 11.14 10.82
CA PRO A 143 -2.94 10.01 11.72
C PRO A 143 -3.32 8.73 10.97
N TRP A 144 -2.89 7.57 11.46
CA TRP A 144 -3.26 6.27 10.91
C TRP A 144 -4.58 5.79 11.51
N ASN A 145 -5.57 5.54 10.66
CA ASN A 145 -6.85 4.99 11.06
C ASN A 145 -7.25 3.87 10.09
N GLN A 146 -8.27 3.09 10.48
CA GLN A 146 -8.74 1.94 9.72
C GLN A 146 -9.09 2.32 8.27
N GLU A 147 -9.89 3.38 8.05
CA GLU A 147 -10.29 3.80 6.71
C GLU A 147 -9.11 4.15 5.80
N LYS A 148 -8.08 4.81 6.34
CA LYS A 148 -6.87 5.16 5.57
C LYS A 148 -6.08 3.91 5.20
N THR A 149 -5.93 2.98 6.14
CA THR A 149 -5.21 1.71 5.91
C THR A 149 -5.96 0.84 4.89
N GLU A 150 -7.27 0.70 5.00
CA GLU A 150 -8.12 0.00 4.03
C GLU A 150 -8.03 0.64 2.64
N PHE A 151 -8.14 1.97 2.57
CA PHE A 151 -8.05 2.67 1.30
C PHE A 151 -6.68 2.47 0.65
N LEU A 152 -5.59 2.61 1.42
CA LEU A 152 -4.24 2.39 0.92
C LEU A 152 -4.04 0.93 0.48
N ARG A 153 -4.51 -0.03 1.28
CA ARG A 153 -4.51 -1.47 0.95
C ARG A 153 -5.22 -1.73 -0.37
N PHE A 154 -6.42 -1.18 -0.55
CA PHE A 154 -7.20 -1.33 -1.77
C PHE A 154 -6.47 -0.73 -2.99
N LEU A 155 -5.91 0.48 -2.85
CA LEU A 155 -5.17 1.10 -3.95
C LEU A 155 -3.94 0.28 -4.34
N LEU A 156 -3.21 -0.24 -3.36
CA LEU A 156 -2.08 -1.13 -3.63
C LEU A 156 -2.58 -2.41 -4.31
N TRP A 157 -3.56 -3.09 -3.77
CA TRP A 157 -3.96 -4.39 -4.33
C TRP A 157 -4.60 -4.29 -5.73
N ILE A 158 -5.50 -3.32 -5.92
CA ILE A 158 -6.39 -3.27 -7.09
C ILE A 158 -5.85 -2.39 -8.23
N THR A 159 -4.99 -1.41 -7.92
CA THR A 159 -4.48 -0.44 -8.92
C THR A 159 -2.98 -0.58 -9.15
N SER A 160 -2.48 0.12 -10.17
CA SER A 160 -1.05 0.25 -10.47
C SER A 160 -0.43 1.54 -9.88
N MET A 161 -1.03 2.13 -8.85
CA MET A 161 -0.51 3.37 -8.23
C MET A 161 0.78 3.14 -7.43
N SER A 162 1.66 4.14 -7.39
CA SER A 162 2.92 4.08 -6.63
C SER A 162 3.28 5.44 -6.03
N VAL A 163 4.17 5.46 -5.04
CA VAL A 163 4.86 6.67 -4.62
C VAL A 163 5.78 7.18 -5.75
N ASP A 164 6.01 8.50 -5.80
CA ASP A 164 7.03 9.09 -6.65
C ASP A 164 8.35 9.21 -5.89
N TRP A 165 9.32 8.37 -6.24
CA TRP A 165 10.64 8.30 -5.59
C TRP A 165 11.56 9.44 -5.97
N ASN A 166 11.29 10.10 -7.10
CA ASN A 166 12.13 11.19 -7.58
C ASN A 166 11.75 12.53 -6.91
N ASP A 167 10.64 12.58 -6.19
CA ASP A 167 10.21 13.75 -5.44
C ASP A 167 10.68 13.66 -3.97
N PRO A 168 11.67 14.46 -3.54
CA PRO A 168 12.23 14.38 -2.18
C PRO A 168 11.18 14.64 -1.10
N GLU A 169 10.18 15.47 -1.39
CA GLU A 169 9.14 15.76 -0.43
C GLU A 169 8.23 14.53 -0.23
N THR A 170 7.83 13.84 -1.30
CA THR A 170 7.02 12.62 -1.17
C THR A 170 7.81 11.49 -0.51
N LEU A 171 9.11 11.36 -0.80
CA LEU A 171 10.00 10.41 -0.12
C LEU A 171 9.98 10.66 1.40
N ARG A 172 10.26 11.90 1.83
CA ARG A 172 10.23 12.27 3.24
C ARG A 172 8.88 11.95 3.87
N VAL A 173 7.79 12.27 3.17
CA VAL A 173 6.43 11.99 3.63
C VAL A 173 6.15 10.51 3.84
N ALA A 174 6.58 9.64 2.92
CA ALA A 174 6.40 8.21 3.05
C ALA A 174 7.24 7.64 4.20
N THR A 175 8.49 8.08 4.32
CA THR A 175 9.39 7.68 5.42
C THR A 175 8.86 8.12 6.79
N ASP A 176 8.47 9.38 6.93
CA ASP A 176 7.89 9.91 8.16
C ASP A 176 6.55 9.22 8.48
N GLY A 177 5.76 8.91 7.45
CA GLY A 177 4.53 8.14 7.55
C GLY A 177 4.75 6.76 8.17
N ARG A 178 5.73 6.01 7.66
CA ARG A 178 6.12 4.70 8.19
C ARG A 178 6.62 4.81 9.63
N LYS A 179 7.49 5.77 9.92
CA LYS A 179 8.01 6.01 11.27
C LYS A 179 6.89 6.33 12.25
N GLN A 180 5.94 7.17 11.86
CA GLN A 180 4.78 7.49 12.69
C GLN A 180 3.86 6.28 12.89
N ALA A 181 3.67 5.42 11.87
CA ALA A 181 2.91 4.18 12.04
C ALA A 181 3.54 3.25 13.09
N MET A 182 4.87 3.20 13.15
CA MET A 182 5.59 2.44 14.18
C MET A 182 5.41 3.07 15.56
N LEU A 183 5.57 4.40 15.68
CA LEU A 183 5.35 5.13 16.93
C LEU A 183 3.93 4.97 17.47
N ASP A 184 2.94 4.92 16.56
CA ASP A 184 1.53 4.72 16.90
C ASP A 184 1.18 3.25 17.21
N GLY A 185 2.12 2.30 17.06
CA GLY A 185 1.85 0.86 17.17
C GLY A 185 0.87 0.33 16.11
N ASN A 186 0.69 1.04 15.00
CA ASN A 186 -0.27 0.67 13.97
C ASN A 186 0.30 -0.39 13.03
N LEU A 187 0.22 -1.66 13.46
CA LEU A 187 0.73 -2.82 12.73
C LEU A 187 0.22 -2.86 11.28
N ALA A 188 -1.08 -2.64 11.08
CA ALA A 188 -1.67 -2.74 9.74
C ALA A 188 -1.10 -1.71 8.75
N ALA A 189 -0.75 -0.49 9.20
CA ALA A 189 -0.07 0.49 8.37
C ALA A 189 1.41 0.13 8.16
N VAL A 190 2.10 -0.35 9.20
CA VAL A 190 3.50 -0.82 9.11
C VAL A 190 3.64 -1.94 8.07
N GLU A 191 2.76 -2.94 8.12
CA GLU A 191 2.75 -4.07 7.17
C GLU A 191 2.58 -3.60 5.73
N LEU A 192 1.74 -2.58 5.48
CA LEU A 192 1.62 -2.00 4.14
C LEU A 192 2.96 -1.45 3.65
N PHE A 193 3.68 -0.68 4.47
CA PHE A 193 4.98 -0.13 4.09
C PHE A 193 6.05 -1.20 3.93
N ASN A 194 6.10 -2.18 4.83
CA ASN A 194 7.13 -3.21 4.88
C ASN A 194 7.04 -4.19 3.71
N HIS A 195 5.82 -4.53 3.28
CA HIS A 195 5.57 -5.56 2.26
C HIS A 195 5.19 -5.01 0.89
N ASN A 196 5.10 -3.68 0.72
CA ASN A 196 4.81 -3.06 -0.59
C ASN A 196 5.90 -2.06 -1.02
N ARG A 197 6.77 -2.49 -1.94
CA ARG A 197 7.80 -1.64 -2.60
C ARG A 197 7.25 -0.43 -3.38
N ARG A 198 5.92 -0.35 -3.56
CA ARG A 198 5.26 0.82 -4.16
C ARG A 198 5.06 1.97 -3.18
N LEU A 199 5.15 1.72 -1.87
CA LEU A 199 5.11 2.74 -0.82
C LEU A 199 6.50 3.14 -0.32
N GLY A 200 7.46 2.21 -0.40
CA GLY A 200 8.67 2.24 0.40
C GLY A 200 9.92 1.83 -0.34
N GLN A 201 11.05 2.39 0.09
CA GLN A 201 12.23 1.55 0.31
C GLN A 201 11.81 0.40 1.24
N ALA A 202 12.33 -0.80 0.97
CA ALA A 202 12.08 -1.96 1.80
C ALA A 202 12.53 -1.71 3.24
N ALA A 203 11.96 -2.46 4.19
CA ALA A 203 12.47 -2.46 5.55
C ALA A 203 13.93 -2.94 5.55
N ASP A 204 14.76 -2.29 6.35
CA ASP A 204 16.17 -2.58 6.55
C ASP A 204 16.51 -2.55 8.05
N LEU A 205 17.80 -2.74 8.39
CA LEU A 205 18.23 -2.76 9.77
C LEU A 205 18.06 -1.40 10.46
N GLU A 206 18.18 -0.28 9.73
CA GLU A 206 17.89 1.05 10.26
C GLU A 206 16.40 1.16 10.65
N THR A 207 15.52 0.61 9.82
CA THR A 207 14.09 0.55 10.09
C THR A 207 13.80 -0.30 11.34
N VAL A 208 14.46 -1.45 11.51
CA VAL A 208 14.35 -2.28 12.72
C VAL A 208 14.88 -1.52 13.95
N ARG A 209 16.03 -0.85 13.83
CA ARG A 209 16.62 -0.04 14.90
C ARG A 209 15.68 1.06 15.36
N PHE A 210 15.04 1.77 14.43
CA PHE A 210 14.03 2.77 14.77
C PHE A 210 12.85 2.15 15.53
N ALA A 211 12.32 1.01 15.06
CA ALA A 211 11.21 0.33 15.72
C ALA A 211 11.53 -0.08 17.18
N VAL A 212 12.77 -0.53 17.43
CA VAL A 212 13.23 -0.98 18.75
C VAL A 212 13.56 0.19 19.67
N MET A 213 14.38 1.13 19.19
CA MET A 213 14.99 2.16 20.03
C MET A 213 14.10 3.40 20.20
N GLU A 214 13.28 3.74 19.20
CA GLU A 214 12.46 4.95 19.20
C GLU A 214 10.97 4.65 19.31
N ALA A 215 10.48 3.54 18.72
CA ALA A 215 9.06 3.18 18.72
C ALA A 215 8.65 2.16 19.80
N GLY A 216 9.40 2.10 20.91
CA GLY A 216 9.01 1.33 22.09
C GLY A 216 9.16 -0.19 21.97
N CYS A 217 9.75 -0.71 20.89
CA CYS A 217 9.94 -2.14 20.66
C CYS A 217 8.61 -2.92 20.75
N ASP A 218 7.57 -2.47 20.03
CA ASP A 218 6.35 -3.25 19.85
C ASP A 218 6.67 -4.59 19.20
N ARG A 219 6.21 -5.68 19.83
CA ARG A 219 6.63 -7.04 19.45
C ARG A 219 6.17 -7.40 18.04
N SER A 220 4.98 -6.98 17.64
CA SER A 220 4.39 -7.28 16.33
C SER A 220 5.06 -6.47 15.22
N VAL A 221 5.23 -5.15 15.44
CA VAL A 221 5.91 -4.23 14.52
C VAL A 221 7.37 -4.65 14.31
N VAL A 222 8.11 -4.97 15.37
CA VAL A 222 9.52 -5.38 15.26
C VAL A 222 9.65 -6.72 14.56
N TYR A 223 8.80 -7.70 14.88
CA TYR A 223 8.80 -9.01 14.24
C TYR A 223 8.51 -8.88 12.73
N ASP A 224 7.45 -8.15 12.36
CA ASP A 224 7.08 -7.90 10.96
C ASP A 224 8.20 -7.18 10.19
N THR A 225 8.75 -6.12 10.79
CA THR A 225 9.82 -5.33 10.18
C THR A 225 11.08 -6.15 9.97
N LEU A 226 11.46 -6.99 10.94
CA LEU A 226 12.63 -7.87 10.81
C LEU A 226 12.40 -8.94 9.74
N LEU A 227 11.20 -9.52 9.67
CA LEU A 227 10.79 -10.48 8.65
C LEU A 227 10.86 -9.86 7.24
N ALA A 228 10.25 -8.70 7.05
CA ALA A 228 10.29 -7.97 5.79
C ALA A 228 11.73 -7.63 5.41
N ALA A 229 12.52 -7.18 6.37
CA ALA A 229 13.90 -6.84 6.11
C ALA A 229 14.73 -8.07 5.71
N ASN A 230 14.48 -9.26 6.30
CA ASN A 230 15.08 -10.52 5.86
C ASN A 230 14.69 -10.88 4.42
N MET A 231 13.41 -10.69 4.07
CA MET A 231 12.88 -11.01 2.74
C MET A 231 13.51 -10.16 1.63
N TRP A 232 13.78 -8.89 1.91
CA TRP A 232 14.26 -7.93 0.90
C TRP A 232 15.78 -7.70 0.90
N SER A 233 16.51 -8.24 1.88
CA SER A 233 17.96 -8.05 1.97
C SER A 233 18.70 -8.77 0.83
N LEU A 234 19.69 -8.10 0.25
CA LEU A 234 20.60 -8.74 -0.71
C LEU A 234 21.63 -9.61 0.04
N PRO A 235 22.10 -10.72 -0.55
CA PRO A 235 23.20 -11.50 0.01
C PRO A 235 24.44 -10.63 0.26
N GLY A 236 25.08 -10.80 1.42
CA GLY A 236 26.35 -10.12 1.77
C GLY A 236 26.22 -8.72 2.40
N ILE A 237 25.01 -8.22 2.67
CA ILE A 237 24.82 -7.02 3.50
C ILE A 237 24.95 -7.40 4.97
N ASP A 238 25.85 -6.73 5.69
CA ASP A 238 26.01 -6.90 7.15
C ASP A 238 24.72 -6.52 7.87
N ARG A 239 24.14 -7.47 8.62
CA ARG A 239 22.92 -7.28 9.43
C ARG A 239 23.21 -7.19 10.92
N TYR A 240 24.47 -7.04 11.29
CA TYR A 240 24.86 -6.80 12.66
C TYR A 240 24.72 -5.32 13.01
N SER A 241 23.98 -5.02 14.09
CA SER A 241 23.99 -3.69 14.71
C SER A 241 24.39 -3.86 16.16
N ILE A 242 25.57 -3.36 16.49
CA ILE A 242 26.08 -3.34 17.87
C ILE A 242 25.07 -2.67 18.80
N GLU A 243 24.42 -1.59 18.35
CA GLU A 243 23.47 -0.85 19.17
C GLU A 243 22.22 -1.69 19.52
N LEU A 244 21.75 -2.53 18.59
CA LEU A 244 20.64 -3.45 18.85
C LEU A 244 21.03 -4.53 19.85
N TYR A 245 22.22 -5.12 19.74
CA TYR A 245 22.69 -6.14 20.68
C TYR A 245 22.94 -5.55 22.07
N GLU A 246 23.57 -4.39 22.17
CA GLU A 246 23.77 -3.67 23.44
C GLU A 246 22.43 -3.29 24.09
N TRP A 247 21.44 -2.88 23.29
CA TRP A 247 20.09 -2.63 23.79
C TRP A 247 19.47 -3.91 24.37
N CYS A 248 19.59 -5.04 23.67
CA CYS A 248 19.08 -6.33 24.14
C CYS A 248 19.72 -6.73 25.47
N ASP A 249 21.05 -6.68 25.55
CA ASP A 249 21.81 -7.07 26.73
C ASP A 249 21.47 -6.15 27.93
N SER A 250 21.37 -4.84 27.71
CA SER A 250 20.97 -3.86 28.73
C SER A 250 19.55 -4.10 29.26
N ARG A 251 18.62 -4.53 28.41
CA ARG A 251 17.22 -4.84 28.77
C ARG A 251 17.12 -6.17 29.51
N ALA A 252 17.81 -7.20 29.04
CA ALA A 252 17.88 -8.49 29.70
C ALA A 252 18.46 -8.38 31.13
N LEU A 253 19.51 -7.56 31.32
CA LEU A 253 20.08 -7.27 32.64
C LEU A 253 19.09 -6.61 33.61
N LYS A 254 18.10 -5.87 33.09
CA LYS A 254 17.04 -5.24 33.87
C LYS A 254 15.83 -6.17 34.10
N GLY A 255 15.90 -7.41 33.62
CA GLY A 255 14.80 -8.37 33.69
C GLY A 255 13.65 -8.09 32.71
N ASP A 256 13.88 -7.25 31.69
CA ASP A 256 12.89 -6.97 30.64
C ASP A 256 12.93 -8.08 29.58
N PRO A 257 11.86 -8.88 29.42
CA PRO A 257 11.85 -10.04 28.53
C PRO A 257 12.00 -9.66 27.04
N LYS A 258 11.73 -8.38 26.67
CA LYS A 258 11.97 -7.88 25.30
C LYS A 258 13.43 -8.01 24.89
N GLY A 259 14.37 -7.83 25.83
CA GLY A 259 15.79 -7.95 25.56
C GLY A 259 16.18 -9.36 25.11
N THR A 260 15.78 -10.37 25.87
CA THR A 260 16.05 -11.79 25.56
C THR A 260 15.37 -12.22 24.27
N TRP A 261 14.09 -11.85 24.10
CA TRP A 261 13.32 -12.17 22.90
C TRP A 261 13.94 -11.57 21.63
N LEU A 262 14.23 -10.26 21.63
CA LEU A 262 14.77 -9.59 20.45
C LEU A 262 16.15 -10.13 20.08
N ARG A 263 17.01 -10.38 21.07
CA ARG A 263 18.33 -10.99 20.85
C ARG A 263 18.21 -12.29 20.07
N LYS A 264 17.26 -13.14 20.46
CA LYS A 264 16.98 -14.40 19.79
C LYS A 264 16.50 -14.20 18.35
N LYS A 265 15.63 -13.23 18.10
CA LYS A 265 15.15 -12.93 16.73
C LYS A 265 16.26 -12.38 15.83
N LEU A 266 17.16 -11.56 16.37
CA LEU A 266 18.33 -11.06 15.63
C LEU A 266 19.30 -12.21 15.29
N GLU A 267 19.55 -13.14 16.22
CA GLU A 267 20.34 -14.35 15.96
C GLU A 267 19.71 -15.22 14.85
N GLU A 268 18.39 -15.47 14.91
CA GLU A 268 17.67 -16.22 13.87
C GLU A 268 17.74 -15.52 12.51
N SER A 269 17.60 -14.19 12.52
CA SER A 269 17.70 -13.36 11.32
C SER A 269 19.08 -13.44 10.66
N ALA A 270 20.16 -13.43 11.46
CA ALA A 270 21.53 -13.55 10.94
C ALA A 270 21.74 -14.91 10.24
N VAL A 271 21.31 -16.01 10.87
CA VAL A 271 21.44 -17.37 10.31
C VAL A 271 20.67 -17.53 9.00
N LEU A 272 19.50 -16.90 8.87
CA LEU A 272 18.73 -16.92 7.62
C LEU A 272 19.48 -16.24 6.47
N CYS A 273 20.31 -15.23 6.76
CA CYS A 273 21.06 -14.50 5.75
C CYS A 273 22.29 -15.27 5.24
N ASP A 274 23.00 -15.96 6.12
CA ASP A 274 24.20 -16.74 5.75
C ASP A 274 23.87 -17.85 4.74
N ARG A 275 22.70 -18.48 4.86
CA ARG A 275 22.25 -19.52 3.92
C ARG A 275 22.04 -19.03 2.49
N ASN A 276 21.79 -17.74 2.29
CA ASN A 276 21.63 -17.17 0.94
C ASN A 276 22.97 -16.91 0.22
N THR A 277 24.11 -17.07 0.91
CA THR A 277 25.45 -16.91 0.33
C THR A 277 26.11 -18.23 -0.07
N ALA A 278 25.59 -19.36 0.42
CA ALA A 278 26.16 -20.69 0.23
C ALA A 278 25.34 -21.52 -0.77
N ASP A 279 25.33 -21.13 -2.05
CA ASP A 279 25.31 -22.07 -3.20
C ASP A 279 25.12 -21.31 -4.53
N GLU A 280 26.22 -20.95 -5.18
CA GLU A 280 26.24 -20.42 -6.55
C GLU A 280 26.21 -21.51 -7.64
N LYS A 281 26.04 -22.80 -7.27
CA LYS A 281 26.25 -23.92 -8.21
C LYS A 281 25.05 -24.77 -8.62
N ASP A 282 23.84 -24.50 -8.16
CA ASP A 282 22.68 -25.32 -8.58
C ASP A 282 21.42 -24.50 -8.91
N TYR A 283 21.47 -23.75 -10.02
CA TYR A 283 20.37 -22.89 -10.48
C TYR A 283 19.15 -23.66 -11.05
N ARG A 284 19.06 -24.98 -10.88
CA ARG A 284 17.90 -25.76 -11.37
C ARG A 284 17.25 -26.68 -10.33
N THR A 285 17.70 -26.64 -9.08
CA THR A 285 17.14 -27.48 -8.01
C THR A 285 16.95 -26.75 -6.68
N SER A 286 16.67 -25.43 -6.68
CA SER A 286 16.18 -24.73 -5.47
C SER A 286 14.65 -24.79 -5.36
N VAL A 287 14.12 -26.01 -5.46
CA VAL A 287 12.91 -26.34 -4.70
C VAL A 287 13.30 -26.17 -3.23
N LEU A 288 12.51 -25.40 -2.48
CA LEU A 288 12.65 -25.07 -1.05
C LEU A 288 13.27 -23.70 -0.73
N ILE A 289 12.58 -22.62 -1.12
CA ILE A 289 12.37 -21.50 -0.18
C ILE A 289 11.46 -22.05 0.94
N LYS A 290 11.99 -22.95 1.77
CA LYS A 290 11.39 -23.29 3.05
C LYS A 290 11.76 -22.14 3.97
N SER A 291 10.81 -21.21 4.10
CA SER A 291 10.64 -20.30 5.22
C SER A 291 11.89 -19.49 5.60
N VAL A 292 12.05 -18.31 5.00
CA VAL A 292 12.64 -17.15 5.68
C VAL A 292 11.66 -16.75 6.78
N SER A 293 11.52 -17.58 7.81
CA SER A 293 10.56 -17.41 8.90
C SER A 293 11.34 -17.40 10.19
N LEU A 294 11.29 -16.26 10.88
CA LEU A 294 11.63 -16.19 12.29
C LEU A 294 10.69 -17.15 13.03
N ASN A 295 11.18 -17.92 14.00
CA ASN A 295 10.28 -18.78 14.76
C ASN A 295 9.50 -17.90 15.74
N PRO A 296 8.15 -17.84 15.74
CA PRO A 296 7.43 -16.97 16.66
C PRO A 296 7.50 -17.40 18.14
N GLU A 297 7.76 -18.69 18.41
CA GLU A 297 7.68 -19.32 19.73
C GLU A 297 9.00 -19.27 20.52
N THR A 298 10.15 -19.12 19.85
CA THR A 298 11.45 -19.07 20.53
C THR A 298 11.57 -17.83 21.42
N GLU A 299 11.94 -18.02 22.68
CA GLU A 299 11.98 -16.95 23.70
C GLU A 299 10.66 -16.14 23.76
N ALA A 300 9.53 -16.77 23.43
CA ALA A 300 8.23 -16.16 23.61
C ALA A 300 7.97 -15.97 25.10
N TYR A 301 7.45 -14.80 25.46
CA TYR A 301 7.05 -14.44 26.80
C TYR A 301 5.61 -13.95 26.81
N ASP A 302 5.00 -13.96 27.99
CA ASP A 302 3.70 -13.35 28.25
C ASP A 302 3.90 -11.87 28.57
N GLY A 303 3.55 -11.01 27.62
CA GLY A 303 3.58 -9.54 27.75
C GLY A 303 2.28 -8.96 28.31
N GLY A 304 1.29 -9.80 28.64
CA GLY A 304 -0.05 -9.34 29.01
C GLY A 304 -0.86 -8.83 27.81
N PRO A 305 -1.97 -8.09 28.05
CA PRO A 305 -2.86 -7.63 26.98
C PRO A 305 -2.24 -6.56 26.08
N ASP A 306 -1.26 -5.80 26.57
CA ASP A 306 -0.69 -4.64 25.87
C ASP A 306 0.58 -4.97 25.05
N ASP A 307 1.11 -6.19 25.13
CA ASP A 307 2.36 -6.60 24.48
C ASP A 307 2.27 -8.04 23.93
N GLN A 308 1.24 -8.27 23.12
CA GLN A 308 1.03 -9.53 22.42
C GLN A 308 1.71 -9.53 21.06
N LEU A 309 2.22 -10.70 20.65
CA LEU A 309 2.69 -10.91 19.28
C LEU A 309 1.52 -11.28 18.39
N CYS A 310 1.16 -10.36 17.51
CA CYS A 310 0.23 -10.59 16.41
C CYS A 310 1.03 -10.77 15.12
N ILE A 311 0.79 -11.88 14.42
CA ILE A 311 1.37 -12.15 13.10
C ILE A 311 0.22 -12.37 12.15
N ASN A 312 0.07 -11.47 11.18
CA ASN A 312 -0.94 -11.61 10.14
C ASN A 312 -0.40 -12.44 8.98
N ASP A 313 -1.24 -13.32 8.43
CA ASP A 313 -0.93 -14.02 7.18
C ASP A 313 -1.21 -13.09 6.01
N LEU A 314 -0.15 -12.46 5.49
CA LEU A 314 -0.27 -11.43 4.47
C LEU A 314 -0.20 -12.03 3.06
N GLU A 315 -1.24 -11.81 2.25
CA GLU A 315 -1.33 -12.29 0.86
C GLU A 315 -0.19 -11.79 -0.04
N TRP A 316 0.38 -10.61 0.21
CA TRP A 316 1.54 -10.09 -0.55
C TRP A 316 2.78 -10.99 -0.44
N ASN A 317 2.84 -11.81 0.60
CA ASN A 317 3.98 -12.68 0.91
C ASN A 317 3.79 -14.12 0.40
N LYS A 318 2.59 -14.47 -0.08
CA LYS A 318 2.30 -15.82 -0.57
C LYS A 318 2.88 -16.04 -1.96
N ILE A 319 3.87 -16.94 -2.05
CA ILE A 319 4.37 -17.46 -3.33
C ILE A 319 3.37 -18.50 -3.84
N ARG A 320 2.66 -18.21 -4.94
CA ARG A 320 1.78 -19.20 -5.57
C ARG A 320 2.60 -20.31 -6.21
N LEU A 321 2.62 -21.46 -5.56
CA LEU A 321 3.38 -22.66 -5.96
C LEU A 321 2.74 -23.48 -7.09
N ASN A 322 1.60 -23.07 -7.66
CA ASN A 322 0.97 -23.79 -8.76
C ASN A 322 0.45 -22.88 -9.89
N SER A 323 0.65 -23.38 -11.10
CA SER A 323 0.49 -22.74 -12.40
C SER A 323 1.57 -21.69 -12.69
N SER A 324 2.29 -21.94 -13.77
CA SER A 324 2.95 -20.92 -14.57
C SER A 324 2.18 -19.59 -14.51
N TRP A 325 2.90 -18.46 -14.50
CA TRP A 325 2.35 -17.11 -14.73
C TRP A 325 2.06 -16.19 -13.52
N ALA A 326 3.01 -15.99 -12.60
CA ALA A 326 3.08 -14.72 -11.84
C ALA A 326 3.59 -13.58 -12.75
N PRO A 327 2.93 -12.40 -12.82
CA PRO A 327 3.57 -11.24 -13.42
C PRO A 327 4.75 -10.91 -12.51
N LYS A 328 5.96 -10.89 -13.07
CA LYS A 328 7.14 -10.40 -12.36
C LYS A 328 6.78 -9.06 -11.70
N PRO A 329 7.24 -8.77 -10.47
CA PRO A 329 7.27 -7.39 -10.02
C PRO A 329 8.00 -6.62 -11.12
N ARG A 330 7.32 -5.66 -11.76
CA ARG A 330 7.98 -4.77 -12.72
C ARG A 330 8.93 -3.89 -11.91
N THR A 331 10.14 -4.38 -11.71
CA THR A 331 11.32 -3.55 -11.47
C THR A 331 11.58 -2.78 -12.76
N LEU A 332 11.33 -1.47 -12.69
CA LEU A 332 11.55 -0.43 -13.71
C LEU A 332 10.71 -0.55 -15.00
#